data_AF-A0A966KAW7-F1
#
_entry.id   AF-A0A966KAW7-F1
#
_cell.length_a   1.000
_cell.length_b   1.000
_cell.length_c   1.000
_cell.angle_alpha   90.00
_cell.angle_beta   90.00
_cell.angle_gamma   90.00
#
_symmetry.space_group_name_H-M   'P 1'
#
loop_
_entity.id
_entity.type
_entity.pdbx_description
1 polymer ?
#
loop_
_entity_poly.entity_id
_entity_poly.type
_entity_poly.pdbx_seq_one_letter_code
_entity_poly.pdbx_strand_id
1 'polypeptide(L)'
;DQRVAHNLNISFNYVEGESMLMALKDIAISSGSACTSASLEPSYVLRALGRNDELAHSSIRFTIGRFTTEEEVDFTIALVKDKIAKLRELSPLWEMYKDGIDLNTIQWAAH
;
A
#
# COMPACT_ATOMS: atom_id res chain seq x y z
N ASP A 1 -7.85 -5.26 20.26
CA ASP A 1 -9.20 -4.96 19.75
C ASP A 1 -9.68 -3.52 19.88
N GLN A 2 -8.84 -2.55 20.23
CA GLN A 2 -9.21 -1.13 20.14
C GLN A 2 -8.60 -0.50 18.88
N ARG A 3 -9.33 -0.53 17.77
CA ARG A 3 -9.00 0.27 16.57
C ARG A 3 -9.95 1.46 16.49
N VAL A 4 -9.42 2.57 16.02
CA VAL A 4 -10.22 3.73 15.65
C VAL A 4 -11.03 3.38 14.41
N ALA A 5 -12.37 3.39 14.51
CA ALA A 5 -13.27 2.86 13.48
C ALA A 5 -13.11 3.53 12.11
N HIS A 6 -12.72 4.81 12.09
CA HIS A 6 -12.52 5.57 10.86
C HIS A 6 -11.11 5.44 10.27
N ASN A 7 -10.22 4.64 10.86
CA ASN A 7 -8.82 4.54 10.44
C ASN A 7 -8.46 3.12 9.95
N LEU A 8 -8.24 3.02 8.64
CA LEU A 8 -7.86 1.78 7.99
C LEU A 8 -6.50 1.93 7.29
N ASN A 9 -5.45 1.38 7.88
CA ASN A 9 -4.15 1.23 7.23
C ASN A 9 -3.99 -0.21 6.70
N ILE A 10 -3.65 -0.35 5.42
CA ILE A 10 -3.43 -1.62 4.72
C ILE A 10 -2.13 -1.53 3.91
N SER A 11 -1.27 -2.54 4.03
CA SER A 11 -0.11 -2.75 3.14
C SER A 11 -0.45 -3.74 2.04
N PHE A 12 -0.02 -3.46 0.82
CA PHE A 12 -0.26 -4.31 -0.34
C PHE A 12 1.04 -4.91 -0.86
N ASN A 13 1.28 -6.19 -0.58
CA ASN A 13 2.46 -6.88 -1.08
C ASN A 13 2.56 -6.85 -2.61
N TYR A 14 3.81 -6.84 -3.07
CA TYR A 14 4.22 -6.93 -4.48
C TYR A 14 3.78 -5.74 -5.33
N VAL A 15 3.45 -4.62 -4.68
CA VAL A 15 3.05 -3.37 -5.31
C VAL A 15 3.91 -2.25 -4.75
N GLU A 16 4.46 -1.41 -5.62
CA GLU A 16 5.22 -0.24 -5.22
C GLU A 16 4.28 0.90 -4.76
N GLY A 17 4.64 1.55 -3.65
CA GLY A 17 3.83 2.59 -3.02
C GLY A 17 3.57 3.82 -3.90
N GLU A 18 4.60 4.33 -4.61
CA GLU A 18 4.48 5.49 -5.48
C GLU A 18 3.56 5.22 -6.66
N SER A 19 3.80 4.09 -7.35
CA SER A 19 2.95 3.59 -8.43
C SER A 19 1.49 3.45 -7.99
N MET A 20 1.25 2.98 -6.75
CA MET A 20 -0.11 2.89 -6.21
C MET A 20 -0.75 4.26 -5.94
N LEU A 21 0.00 5.20 -5.36
CA LEU A 21 -0.49 6.56 -5.10
C LEU A 21 -0.86 7.26 -6.41
N MET A 22 -0.03 7.11 -7.45
CA MET A 22 -0.33 7.64 -8.79
C MET A 22 -1.56 6.97 -9.41
N ALA A 23 -1.74 5.66 -9.21
CA ALA A 23 -2.87 4.90 -9.73
C ALA A 23 -4.20 5.25 -9.05
N LEU A 24 -4.16 5.74 -7.82
CA LEU A 24 -5.32 6.09 -6.97
C LEU A 24 -5.58 7.61 -6.90
N LYS A 25 -5.12 8.38 -7.90
CA LYS A 25 -5.28 9.85 -7.96
C LYS A 25 -6.73 10.36 -7.88
N ASP A 26 -7.70 9.50 -8.18
CA ASP A 26 -9.13 9.85 -8.18
C ASP A 26 -9.75 9.79 -6.78
N ILE A 27 -8.98 9.40 -5.75
CA ILE A 27 -9.40 9.36 -4.35
C ILE A 27 -8.39 10.08 -3.44
N ALA A 28 -8.89 10.79 -2.43
CA ALA A 28 -8.05 11.45 -1.44
C ALA A 28 -7.55 10.43 -0.40
N ILE A 29 -6.31 9.97 -0.53
CA ILE A 29 -5.67 8.98 0.34
C ILE A 29 -4.32 9.47 0.87
N SER A 30 -3.74 8.73 1.81
CA SER A 30 -2.39 9.00 2.32
C SER A 30 -1.53 7.73 2.29
N SER A 31 -0.30 7.87 1.84
CA SER A 31 0.76 6.85 1.96
C SER A 31 1.64 7.17 3.17
N GLY A 32 2.05 6.15 3.94
CA GLY A 32 3.00 6.30 5.04
C GLY A 32 2.51 7.14 6.26
N SER A 33 3.47 7.67 7.04
CA SER A 33 3.22 8.41 8.29
C SER A 33 2.84 9.88 8.10
N ALA A 34 3.07 10.47 6.92
CA ALA A 34 2.76 11.88 6.66
C ALA A 34 2.54 12.10 5.16
N CYS A 35 1.50 12.88 4.82
CA CYS A 35 1.05 13.12 3.45
C CYS A 35 2.03 13.84 2.52
N THR A 36 3.23 14.21 2.96
CA THR A 36 4.24 14.87 2.13
C THR A 36 5.59 14.77 2.84
N SER A 37 6.42 13.82 2.44
CA SER A 37 7.85 13.90 2.62
C SER A 37 8.44 13.89 1.22
N ALA A 38 9.21 14.91 0.86
CA ALA A 38 9.99 14.90 -0.38
C ALA A 38 11.08 13.80 -0.38
N SER A 39 11.18 13.03 0.71
CA SER A 39 12.07 11.91 0.90
C SER A 39 11.26 10.60 0.94
N LEU A 40 11.68 9.64 0.10
CA LEU A 40 11.23 8.25 -0.03
C LEU A 40 11.51 7.41 1.24
N GLU A 41 11.30 7.95 2.43
CA GLU A 41 11.48 7.21 3.67
C GLU A 41 10.17 6.50 4.04
N PRO A 42 10.21 5.18 4.34
CA PRO A 42 9.04 4.46 4.77
C PRO A 42 8.60 4.92 6.17
N SER A 43 7.33 4.68 6.47
CA SER A 43 6.71 5.12 7.73
C SER A 43 7.48 4.61 8.95
N TYR A 44 8.04 5.53 9.73
CA TYR A 44 8.72 5.21 10.99
C TYR A 44 7.80 4.50 11.99
N VAL A 45 6.48 4.77 11.92
CA VAL A 45 5.47 4.09 12.74
C VAL A 45 5.33 2.64 12.31
N LEU A 46 5.30 2.35 11.01
CA LEU A 46 5.19 0.97 10.50
C LEU A 46 6.49 0.19 10.76
N ARG A 47 7.66 0.83 10.62
CA ARG A 47 8.95 0.26 11.04
C ARG A 47 8.93 -0.11 12.53
N ALA A 48 8.47 0.79 13.40
CA ALA A 48 8.35 0.53 14.83
C ALA A 48 7.36 -0.60 15.18
N LEU A 49 6.37 -0.85 14.32
CA LEU A 49 5.45 -1.98 14.41
C LEU A 49 6.01 -3.28 13.81
N GLY A 50 7.30 -3.30 13.43
CA GLY A 50 7.98 -4.48 12.90
C GLY A 50 7.67 -4.79 11.43
N ARG A 51 7.14 -3.81 10.68
CA ARG A 51 6.97 -3.97 9.22
C ARG A 51 8.30 -3.72 8.53
N ASN A 52 8.63 -4.56 7.56
CA ASN A 52 9.78 -4.32 6.68
C ASN A 52 9.52 -3.09 5.79
N ASP A 53 10.58 -2.53 5.24
CA ASP A 53 10.53 -1.28 4.48
C ASP A 53 9.64 -1.40 3.24
N GLU A 54 9.66 -2.53 2.55
CA GLU A 54 8.79 -2.81 1.38
C GLU A 54 7.28 -2.77 1.74
N LEU A 55 6.88 -3.39 2.85
CA LEU A 55 5.51 -3.34 3.35
C LEU A 55 5.13 -1.94 3.84
N ALA A 56 6.09 -1.22 4.42
CA ALA A 56 5.87 0.13 4.90
C ALA A 56 5.70 1.13 3.74
N HIS A 57 6.40 0.93 2.63
CA HIS A 57 6.25 1.71 1.39
C HIS A 57 4.93 1.45 0.67
N SER A 58 4.47 0.20 0.66
CA SER A 58 3.21 -0.20 0.02
C SER A 58 1.97 0.00 0.90
N SER A 59 2.09 0.79 1.98
CA SER A 59 1.02 1.06 2.93
C SER A 59 0.18 2.28 2.54
N ILE A 60 -1.13 2.07 2.44
CA ILE A 60 -2.12 3.14 2.28
C ILE A 60 -3.00 3.24 3.51
N ARG A 61 -3.23 4.47 3.95
CA ARG A 61 -4.18 4.81 5.00
C ARG A 61 -5.42 5.46 4.39
N PHE A 62 -6.54 4.77 4.56
CA PHE A 62 -7.89 5.24 4.29
C PHE A 62 -8.49 5.81 5.58
N THR A 63 -9.06 7.01 5.49
CA THR A 63 -9.79 7.63 6.60
C THR A 63 -11.21 7.94 6.15
N ILE A 64 -12.19 7.45 6.90
CA ILE A 64 -13.62 7.64 6.58
C ILE A 64 -14.16 8.79 7.41
N GLY A 65 -14.86 9.73 6.77
CA GLY A 65 -15.39 10.93 7.41
C GLY A 65 -16.91 10.91 7.55
N ARG A 66 -17.45 11.95 8.19
CA ARG A 66 -18.91 12.18 8.31
C ARG A 66 -19.62 12.24 6.95
N PHE A 67 -18.91 12.69 5.92
CA PHE A 67 -19.47 12.92 4.58
C PHE A 67 -19.18 11.77 3.62
N THR A 68 -18.47 10.73 4.05
CA THR A 68 -18.19 9.57 3.20
C THR A 68 -19.45 8.74 3.04
N THR A 69 -19.81 8.40 1.80
CA THR A 69 -20.99 7.56 1.52
C THR A 69 -20.60 6.11 1.23
N GLU A 70 -21.56 5.18 1.31
CA GLU A 70 -21.33 3.77 0.98
C GLU A 70 -20.91 3.60 -0.48
N GLU A 71 -21.49 4.40 -1.39
CA GLU A 71 -21.15 4.38 -2.82
C GLU A 71 -19.70 4.80 -3.08
N GLU A 72 -19.18 5.79 -2.34
CA GLU A 72 -17.77 6.18 -2.42
C GLU A 72 -16.84 5.07 -1.92
N VAL A 73 -17.27 4.33 -0.89
CA VAL A 73 -16.53 3.16 -0.38
C VAL A 73 -16.52 2.04 -1.43
N ASP A 74 -17.66 1.72 -2.03
CA ASP A 74 -17.76 0.69 -3.07
C ASP A 74 -16.95 1.05 -4.31
N PHE A 75 -17.01 2.31 -4.75
CA PHE A 75 -16.16 2.83 -5.81
C PHE A 75 -14.67 2.68 -5.48
N THR A 76 -14.28 3.06 -4.27
CA THR A 76 -12.88 2.96 -3.80
C THR A 76 -12.41 1.51 -3.80
N ILE A 77 -13.24 0.56 -3.34
CA ILE A 77 -12.92 -0.87 -3.33
C ILE A 77 -12.70 -1.38 -4.76
N ALA A 78 -13.59 -1.03 -5.70
CA ALA A 78 -13.49 -1.45 -7.09
C ALA A 78 -12.22 -0.88 -7.75
N LEU A 79 -11.95 0.41 -7.53
CA LEU A 79 -10.76 1.09 -8.04
C LEU A 79 -9.47 0.45 -7.51
N VAL A 80 -9.37 0.25 -6.20
CA VAL A 80 -8.19 -0.34 -5.55
C VAL A 80 -7.92 -1.75 -6.08
N LYS A 81 -8.95 -2.58 -6.25
CA LYS A 81 -8.83 -3.93 -6.83
C LYS A 81 -8.28 -3.88 -8.27
N ASP A 82 -8.84 -3.02 -9.13
CA ASP A 82 -8.39 -2.85 -10.52
C ASP A 82 -6.92 -2.40 -10.57
N LYS A 83 -6.54 -1.40 -9.78
CA LYS A 83 -5.18 -0.85 -9.79
C LYS A 83 -4.15 -1.84 -9.26
N ILE A 84 -4.45 -2.55 -8.17
CA ILE A 84 -3.53 -3.56 -7.63
C ILE A 84 -3.31 -4.69 -8.63
N ALA A 85 -4.35 -5.16 -9.30
CA ALA A 85 -4.22 -6.21 -10.31
C ALA A 85 -3.26 -5.79 -11.43
N LYS A 86 -3.46 -4.59 -12.00
CA LYS A 86 -2.60 -4.03 -13.05
C LYS A 86 -1.14 -3.83 -12.60
N LEU A 87 -0.94 -3.30 -11.39
CA LEU A 87 0.41 -3.09 -10.86
C LEU A 87 1.14 -4.41 -10.61
N ARG A 88 0.41 -5.46 -10.21
CA ARG A 88 0.97 -6.80 -10.03
C ARG A 88 1.34 -7.49 -11.34
N GLU A 89 0.61 -7.24 -12.43
CA GLU A 89 1.00 -7.73 -13.77
C GLU A 89 2.36 -7.19 -14.22
N LEU A 90 2.76 -6.02 -13.72
CA LEU A 90 4.06 -5.39 -14.02
C LEU A 90 5.14 -5.71 -12.98
N SER A 91 4.80 -6.42 -11.91
CA SER A 91 5.66 -6.64 -10.76
C SER A 91 6.44 -7.95 -10.92
N PRO A 92 7.78 -7.92 -11.08
CA PRO A 92 8.58 -9.14 -11.14
C PRO A 92 8.49 -9.94 -9.83
N LEU A 93 8.34 -9.25 -8.69
CA LEU A 93 8.14 -9.89 -7.39
C LEU A 93 6.83 -10.69 -7.33
N TRP A 94 5.78 -10.22 -8.01
CA TRP A 94 4.51 -10.95 -8.08
C TRP A 94 4.61 -12.21 -8.92
N GLU A 95 5.32 -12.16 -10.06
CA GLU A 95 5.59 -13.34 -10.87
C GLU A 95 6.39 -14.39 -10.08
N MET A 96 7.48 -13.98 -9.42
CA MET A 96 8.28 -14.87 -8.59
C MET A 96 7.47 -15.51 -7.45
N TYR A 97 6.58 -14.74 -6.82
CA TYR A 97 5.67 -15.27 -5.81
C TYR A 97 4.69 -16.32 -6.39
N LYS A 98 4.12 -16.06 -7.57
CA LYS A 98 3.23 -17.03 -8.26
C LYS A 98 3.97 -18.31 -8.66
N ASP A 99 5.24 -18.20 -9.00
CA ASP A 99 6.12 -19.34 -9.32
C ASP A 99 6.57 -20.11 -8.06
N GLY A 100 6.16 -19.68 -6.87
CA GLY A 100 6.46 -20.33 -5.60
C GLY A 100 7.86 -20.05 -5.06
N ILE A 101 8.53 -19.02 -5.58
CA ILE A 101 9.85 -18.61 -5.11
C ILE A 101 9.72 -17.88 -3.78
N ASP A 102 10.44 -18.34 -2.75
CA ASP A 102 10.53 -17.62 -1.48
C ASP A 102 11.45 -16.40 -1.63
N LEU A 103 10.85 -15.22 -1.70
CA LEU A 103 11.57 -13.96 -1.85
C LEU A 103 12.54 -13.68 -0.70
N ASN A 104 12.35 -14.29 0.48
CA ASN A 104 13.29 -14.14 1.62
C ASN A 104 14.60 -14.90 1.40
N THR A 105 14.63 -15.84 0.44
CA THR A 105 15.82 -16.63 0.11
C THR A 105 16.65 -16.00 -1.00
N ILE A 106 16.15 -14.94 -1.63
CA ILE A 106 16.82 -14.23 -2.70
C ILE A 106 17.84 -13.26 -2.10
N GLN A 107 19.11 -13.39 -2.51
CA GLN A 107 20.12 -12.39 -2.22
C GLN A 107 19.95 -11.20 -3.16
N TRP A 108 19.37 -10.13 -2.63
CA TRP A 108 19.27 -8.85 -3.33
C TRP A 108 20.63 -8.18 -3.36
N ALA A 109 21.06 -7.68 -4.54
CA ALA A 109 22.19 -6.78 -4.61
C ALA A 109 21.78 -5.47 -3.92
N ALA A 110 22.41 -5.14 -2.80
CA ALA A 110 22.10 -3.94 -2.04
C ALA A 110 22.32 -2.68 -2.91
N HIS A 111 21.33 -1.79 -2.91
CA HIS A 111 21.46 -0.40 -3.33
C HIS A 111 21.67 0.50 -2.12
#